data_AF-A0A538ISZ5-F1
#
_entry.id   AF-A0A538ISZ5-F1
#
_cell.length_a   1.000
_cell.length_b   1.000
_cell.length_c   1.000
_cell.angle_alpha   90.00
_cell.angle_beta   90.00
_cell.angle_gamma   90.00
#
_symmetry.space_group_name_H-M   'P 1'
#
loop_
_entity.id
_entity.type
_entity.pdbx_description
1 polymer ?
#
loop_
_entity_poly.entity_id
_entity_poly.type
_entity_poly.pdbx_seq_one_letter_code
_entity_poly.pdbx_strand_id
1 'polypeptide(L)'
;MRIIKRTMQMRRARLGEEDAFTLIEMVVALAVGAMAFAALGGILLGGLKAVAVQKTRTRANDIATQGIEDLQRFDYNHLGLCAAPPGDAPTGLSDTVFLPNCTSPTYEQPCPLQAGTVPNSSYTCSAANIQYSVRRYVAWADSSHAVKRLAVFVDWTDTVGKHEVAQQSSLRAPDAGSVVGLPPPAFSTVSILVDGAPAGSSNQVKLVNGIVASSVTFQATTTGIPDSVVVAFSSLVNDQPATSTLPLTTLDGGSTWSAVLPSGSSQFTFGAGTQYITFVVARSADGKVNSIPSTSVVTFVNCQSGGVSCSTPPQAPGFAATNVSPSSPHIDSSGALCGTVAVTATTTNTTTSDMVNVSFATLQGPYTVQLTSTNGSDWSGTLSPSSGYRFAAGSTHLYLTAAQAYEPTANPPEYGSTAAVQSPAITFGGSCP
;
A
#
# COMPACT_ATOMS: atom_id res chain seq x y z
N MET A 1 70.82 -45.42 20.26
CA MET A 1 70.13 -45.98 21.46
C MET A 1 68.76 -46.46 20.98
N ARG A 2 68.37 -47.74 20.93
CA ARG A 2 68.95 -49.04 21.30
C ARG A 2 69.00 -49.97 20.08
N ILE A 3 70.08 -50.73 20.03
CA ILE A 3 70.33 -51.93 19.23
C ILE A 3 69.66 -53.13 19.91
N ILE A 4 69.21 -54.14 19.13
CA ILE A 4 69.35 -55.61 19.35
C ILE A 4 68.62 -56.29 18.16
N LYS A 5 69.38 -56.75 17.15
CA LYS A 5 69.91 -58.12 16.94
C LYS A 5 68.81 -59.13 16.57
N ARG A 6 68.67 -59.47 15.29
CA ARG A 6 69.36 -60.58 14.57
C ARG A 6 68.97 -61.97 15.11
N THR A 7 68.11 -62.68 14.37
CA THR A 7 68.31 -64.11 14.15
C THR A 7 67.85 -64.49 12.74
N MET A 8 68.85 -64.67 11.89
CA MET A 8 68.80 -65.35 10.62
C MET A 8 68.72 -66.85 10.93
N GLN A 9 67.65 -67.52 10.53
CA GLN A 9 67.64 -68.98 10.41
C GLN A 9 66.91 -69.39 9.14
N MET A 10 67.71 -69.55 8.09
CA MET A 10 67.42 -70.45 6.98
C MET A 10 67.04 -71.83 7.53
N ARG A 11 65.96 -72.40 7.00
CA ARG A 11 65.90 -73.77 6.43
C ARG A 11 64.45 -74.23 6.36
N ARG A 12 63.84 -74.10 5.19
CA ARG A 12 63.67 -75.20 4.23
C ARG A 12 62.72 -74.71 3.16
N ALA A 13 63.25 -74.56 1.96
CA ALA A 13 62.51 -74.79 0.75
C ALA A 13 61.82 -76.15 0.88
N ARG A 14 60.53 -76.15 1.25
CA ARG A 14 59.61 -77.05 0.59
C ARG A 14 59.39 -76.40 -0.77
N LEU A 15 60.06 -76.96 -1.78
CA LEU A 15 59.53 -76.98 -3.13
C LEU A 15 58.11 -77.53 -2.97
N GLY A 16 57.16 -76.62 -2.74
CA GLY A 16 55.76 -76.94 -2.89
C GLY A 16 55.62 -77.39 -4.33
N GLU A 17 54.94 -78.52 -4.51
CA GLU A 17 54.52 -79.00 -5.81
C GLU A 17 54.20 -77.81 -6.70
N GLU A 18 54.95 -77.66 -7.79
CA GLU A 18 54.50 -76.83 -8.89
C GLU A 18 53.27 -77.54 -9.45
N ASP A 19 52.14 -77.35 -8.77
CA ASP A 19 50.82 -77.59 -9.31
C ASP A 19 50.72 -76.64 -10.50
N ALA A 20 51.14 -77.17 -11.65
CA ALA A 20 50.91 -76.55 -12.93
C ALA A 20 49.40 -76.31 -13.00
N PHE A 21 49.01 -75.03 -12.98
CA PHE A 21 47.62 -74.62 -13.10
C PHE A 21 47.01 -75.35 -14.28
N THR A 22 45.99 -76.12 -14.00
CA THR A 22 45.29 -76.88 -15.03
C THR A 22 44.64 -75.88 -15.98
N LEU A 23 44.59 -76.21 -17.27
CA LEU A 23 43.98 -75.33 -18.29
C LEU A 23 42.56 -74.89 -17.90
N ILE A 24 41.83 -75.74 -17.18
CA ILE A 24 40.49 -75.43 -16.66
C ILE A 24 40.50 -74.34 -15.59
N GLU A 25 41.48 -74.30 -14.68
CA GLU A 25 41.59 -73.26 -13.65
C GLU A 25 41.89 -71.89 -14.26
N MET A 26 42.72 -71.82 -15.31
CA MET A 26 42.99 -70.55 -16.02
C MET A 26 41.72 -70.02 -16.70
N VAL A 27 40.94 -70.89 -17.36
CA VAL A 27 39.69 -70.51 -18.01
C VAL A 27 38.65 -70.03 -16.99
N VAL A 28 38.52 -70.73 -15.85
CA VAL A 28 37.63 -70.31 -14.76
C VAL A 28 38.07 -68.97 -14.16
N ALA A 29 39.36 -68.76 -13.94
CA ALA A 29 39.89 -67.50 -13.43
C ALA A 29 39.61 -66.32 -14.38
N LEU A 30 39.77 -66.53 -15.69
CA LEU A 30 39.42 -65.52 -16.70
C LEU A 30 37.91 -65.23 -16.73
N ALA A 31 37.07 -66.24 -16.61
CA ALA A 31 35.61 -66.06 -16.58
C ALA A 31 35.15 -65.27 -15.34
N VAL A 32 35.68 -65.61 -14.16
CA VAL A 32 35.40 -64.86 -12.91
C VAL A 32 35.95 -63.44 -13.00
N GLY A 33 37.16 -63.26 -13.53
CA GLY A 33 37.73 -61.94 -13.78
C GLY A 33 36.86 -61.09 -14.70
N ALA A 34 36.40 -61.65 -15.83
CA ALA A 34 35.52 -60.95 -16.76
C ALA A 34 34.18 -60.53 -16.11
N MET A 35 33.57 -61.41 -15.30
CA MET A 35 32.35 -61.08 -14.55
C MET A 35 32.60 -59.94 -13.54
N ALA A 36 33.72 -59.96 -12.82
CA ALA A 36 34.10 -58.91 -11.89
C ALA A 36 34.33 -57.56 -12.60
N PHE A 37 35.04 -57.55 -13.73
CA PHE A 37 35.25 -56.33 -14.52
C PHE A 37 33.95 -55.79 -15.13
N ALA A 38 33.04 -56.65 -15.58
CA ALA A 38 31.72 -56.24 -16.08
C ALA A 38 30.88 -55.59 -14.97
N ALA A 39 30.86 -56.17 -13.76
CA ALA A 39 30.18 -55.60 -12.61
C ALA A 39 30.77 -54.23 -12.21
N LEU A 40 32.10 -54.12 -12.16
CA LEU A 40 32.79 -52.86 -11.88
C LEU A 40 32.49 -51.80 -12.96
N GLY A 41 32.49 -52.19 -14.24
CA GLY A 41 32.13 -51.33 -15.36
C GLY A 41 30.69 -50.81 -15.24
N GLY A 42 29.75 -51.68 -14.84
CA GLY A 42 28.36 -51.28 -14.57
C GLY A 42 28.24 -50.22 -13.46
N ILE A 43 28.99 -50.38 -12.36
CA ILE A 43 29.01 -49.41 -11.26
C ILE A 43 29.60 -48.07 -11.70
N LEU A 44 30.71 -48.08 -12.46
CA LEU A 44 31.33 -46.86 -13.00
C LEU A 44 30.38 -46.10 -13.93
N LEU A 45 29.72 -46.82 -14.85
CA LEU A 45 28.72 -46.23 -15.76
C LEU A 45 27.53 -45.65 -14.98
N GLY A 46 27.07 -46.34 -13.93
CA GLY A 46 26.03 -45.85 -13.02
C GLY A 46 26.47 -44.57 -12.30
N GLY A 47 27.70 -44.53 -11.78
CA GLY A 47 28.27 -43.36 -11.11
C GLY A 47 28.39 -42.15 -12.03
N LEU A 48 28.85 -42.33 -13.27
CA LEU A 48 28.95 -41.25 -14.25
C LEU A 48 27.57 -40.67 -14.61
N LYS A 49 26.55 -41.51 -14.78
CA LYS A 49 25.17 -41.05 -14.99
C LYS A 49 24.63 -40.26 -13.81
N ALA A 50 24.88 -40.73 -12.58
CA ALA A 50 24.47 -40.03 -11.37
C ALA A 50 25.13 -38.64 -11.26
N VAL A 51 26.44 -38.55 -11.53
CA VAL A 51 27.17 -37.26 -11.55
C VAL A 51 26.64 -36.34 -12.64
N ALA A 52 26.33 -36.87 -13.83
CA ALA A 52 25.72 -36.07 -14.90
C ALA A 52 24.39 -35.47 -14.46
N VAL A 53 23.47 -36.26 -13.89
CA VAL A 53 22.18 -35.78 -13.37
C VAL A 53 22.38 -34.72 -12.28
N GLN A 54 23.27 -34.94 -11.32
CA GLN A 54 23.57 -33.96 -10.28
C GLN A 54 24.04 -32.62 -10.87
N LYS A 55 24.93 -32.66 -11.87
CA LYS A 55 25.40 -31.46 -12.56
C LYS A 55 24.26 -30.71 -13.26
N THR A 56 23.30 -31.41 -13.87
CA THR A 56 22.13 -30.76 -14.49
C THR A 56 21.21 -30.11 -13.46
N ARG A 57 21.02 -30.73 -12.29
CA ARG A 57 20.24 -30.19 -11.17
C ARG A 57 20.89 -28.97 -10.54
N THR A 58 22.21 -28.99 -10.33
CA THR A 58 22.95 -27.82 -9.84
C THR A 58 22.75 -26.64 -10.79
N ARG A 59 22.90 -26.87 -12.10
CA ARG A 59 22.69 -25.82 -13.11
C ARG A 59 21.26 -25.31 -13.17
N ALA A 60 20.26 -26.20 -13.05
CA ALA A 60 18.87 -25.78 -12.99
C ALA A 60 18.61 -24.86 -11.78
N ASN A 61 19.21 -25.19 -10.62
CA ASN A 61 19.17 -24.32 -9.43
C ASN A 61 19.86 -22.97 -9.67
N ASP A 62 21.02 -22.96 -10.34
CA ASP A 62 21.72 -21.72 -10.69
C ASP A 62 20.84 -20.84 -11.59
N ILE A 63 20.19 -21.43 -12.61
CA ILE A 63 19.26 -20.72 -13.51
C ILE A 63 18.04 -20.19 -12.74
N ALA A 64 17.46 -20.99 -11.85
CA ALA A 64 16.32 -20.58 -11.04
C ALA A 64 16.69 -19.44 -10.07
N THR A 65 17.88 -19.50 -9.47
CA THR A 65 18.42 -18.48 -8.58
C THR A 65 18.69 -17.18 -9.34
N GLN A 66 19.35 -17.27 -10.50
CA GLN A 66 19.54 -16.11 -11.35
C GLN A 66 18.20 -15.51 -11.78
N GLY A 67 17.20 -16.34 -12.09
CA GLY A 67 15.85 -15.86 -12.43
C GLY A 67 15.15 -15.12 -11.29
N ILE A 68 15.34 -15.55 -10.03
CA ILE A 68 14.73 -14.85 -8.88
C ILE A 68 15.48 -13.55 -8.60
N GLU A 69 16.81 -13.53 -8.70
CA GLU A 69 17.63 -12.33 -8.58
C GLU A 69 17.27 -11.30 -9.65
N ASP A 70 16.99 -11.76 -10.87
CA ASP A 70 16.53 -10.93 -11.99
C ASP A 70 15.19 -10.25 -11.67
N LEU A 71 14.20 -11.00 -11.16
CA LEU A 71 12.93 -10.45 -10.71
C LEU A 71 13.10 -9.43 -9.57
N GLN A 72 14.05 -9.65 -8.66
CA GLN A 72 14.31 -8.76 -7.54
C GLN A 72 15.02 -7.46 -7.92
N ARG A 73 15.57 -7.34 -9.14
CA ARG A 73 16.18 -6.10 -9.63
C ARG A 73 15.17 -5.06 -10.08
N PHE A 74 13.94 -5.47 -10.38
CA PHE A 74 12.89 -4.54 -10.80
C PHE A 74 12.36 -3.75 -9.60
N ASP A 75 12.13 -2.46 -9.80
CA ASP A 75 11.39 -1.65 -8.83
C ASP A 75 10.04 -2.29 -8.55
N TYR A 76 9.56 -2.15 -7.31
CA TYR A 76 8.29 -2.73 -6.90
C TYR A 76 7.13 -2.34 -7.84
N ASN A 77 7.12 -1.12 -8.37
CA ASN A 77 6.10 -0.61 -9.29
C ASN A 77 6.18 -1.22 -10.70
N HIS A 78 7.38 -1.65 -11.11
CA HIS A 78 7.64 -2.27 -12.41
C HIS A 78 7.71 -3.80 -12.34
N LEU A 79 7.57 -4.38 -11.13
CA LEU A 79 7.57 -5.82 -10.93
C LEU A 79 6.20 -6.42 -11.24
N GLY A 80 6.02 -6.86 -12.47
CA GLY A 80 4.83 -7.58 -12.93
C GLY A 80 5.08 -8.25 -14.26
N LEU A 81 4.09 -8.99 -14.76
CA LEU A 81 4.18 -9.76 -15.99
C LEU A 81 3.30 -9.14 -17.09
N CYS A 82 3.65 -9.40 -18.35
CA CYS A 82 2.81 -8.99 -19.49
C CYS A 82 1.72 -10.01 -19.83
N ALA A 83 1.95 -11.28 -19.51
CA ALA A 83 1.01 -12.37 -19.73
C ALA A 83 1.28 -13.47 -18.70
N ALA A 84 0.28 -14.28 -18.41
CA ALA A 84 0.49 -15.43 -17.54
C ALA A 84 1.48 -16.40 -18.21
N PRO A 85 2.42 -16.99 -17.45
CA PRO A 85 3.25 -18.06 -17.99
C PRO A 85 2.38 -19.25 -18.41
N PRO A 86 2.81 -20.06 -19.38
CA PRO A 86 2.08 -21.26 -19.77
C PRO A 86 2.02 -22.28 -18.62
N GLY A 87 0.88 -22.98 -18.51
CA GLY A 87 0.63 -24.00 -17.50
C GLY A 87 -0.16 -23.48 -16.28
N ASP A 88 -0.59 -24.39 -15.42
CA ASP A 88 -1.32 -24.02 -14.20
C ASP A 88 -0.41 -23.32 -13.21
N ALA A 89 -0.89 -22.21 -12.63
CA ALA A 89 -0.18 -21.53 -11.57
C ALA A 89 -0.16 -22.42 -10.31
N PRO A 90 1.01 -22.58 -9.65
CA PRO A 90 1.09 -23.26 -8.37
C PRO A 90 0.19 -22.60 -7.32
N THR A 91 -0.23 -23.38 -6.34
CA THR A 91 -1.05 -22.90 -5.22
C THR A 91 -0.43 -21.65 -4.58
N GLY A 92 -1.21 -20.57 -4.50
CA GLY A 92 -0.76 -19.30 -3.92
C GLY A 92 -0.08 -18.33 -4.89
N LEU A 93 -0.09 -18.62 -6.20
CA LEU A 93 0.37 -17.74 -7.29
C LEU A 93 -0.71 -17.44 -8.35
N SER A 94 -1.98 -17.71 -8.04
CA SER A 94 -3.10 -17.51 -8.97
C SER A 94 -3.46 -16.04 -9.18
N ASP A 95 -3.13 -15.16 -8.22
CA ASP A 95 -3.42 -13.72 -8.30
C ASP A 95 -2.27 -12.97 -8.99
N THR A 96 -2.10 -13.19 -10.29
CA THR A 96 -0.96 -12.68 -11.07
C THR A 96 -1.01 -11.17 -11.25
N VAL A 97 0.13 -10.50 -11.04
CA VAL A 97 0.30 -9.07 -11.25
C VAL A 97 0.59 -8.77 -12.72
N PHE A 98 -0.34 -8.11 -13.40
CA PHE A 98 -0.18 -7.66 -14.79
C PHE A 98 0.17 -6.18 -14.87
N LEU A 99 1.15 -5.83 -15.72
CA LEU A 99 1.50 -4.43 -15.97
C LEU A 99 0.64 -3.86 -17.12
N PRO A 100 0.10 -2.64 -16.98
CA PRO A 100 -0.79 -2.05 -17.99
C PRO A 100 -0.08 -1.62 -19.29
N ASN A 101 1.23 -1.39 -19.25
CA ASN A 101 2.02 -0.81 -20.37
C ASN A 101 3.01 -1.80 -20.98
N CYS A 102 2.56 -3.02 -21.27
CA CYS A 102 3.39 -4.04 -21.90
C CYS A 102 3.44 -3.89 -23.42
N THR A 103 4.16 -2.87 -23.91
CA THR A 103 4.30 -2.67 -25.37
C THR A 103 5.45 -3.45 -25.99
N SER A 104 6.42 -3.94 -25.21
CA SER A 104 7.43 -4.91 -25.65
C SER A 104 8.18 -5.50 -24.45
N PRO A 105 7.92 -6.74 -24.02
CA PRO A 105 8.76 -7.38 -23.01
C PRO A 105 10.16 -7.58 -23.59
N THR A 106 11.12 -6.84 -23.08
CA THR A 106 12.54 -6.97 -23.44
C THR A 106 13.15 -8.13 -22.68
N TYR A 107 13.93 -8.92 -23.40
CA TYR A 107 14.44 -10.21 -22.97
C TYR A 107 15.70 -10.08 -22.11
N GLU A 108 15.67 -10.60 -20.88
CA GLU A 108 16.88 -10.87 -20.11
C GLU A 108 17.22 -12.36 -20.21
N GLN A 109 18.15 -12.68 -21.12
CA GLN A 109 18.70 -14.02 -21.24
C GLN A 109 19.81 -14.20 -20.20
N PRO A 110 19.99 -15.40 -19.63
CA PRO A 110 21.20 -15.71 -18.88
C PRO A 110 22.50 -15.73 -19.71
N CYS A 111 22.52 -15.26 -20.97
CA CYS A 111 23.62 -15.50 -21.91
C CYS A 111 23.87 -14.41 -22.99
N PRO A 112 23.31 -13.19 -22.95
CA PRO A 112 23.97 -12.04 -22.29
C PRO A 112 22.96 -11.03 -21.68
N LEU A 113 23.40 -10.26 -20.68
CA LEU A 113 22.57 -9.23 -20.04
C LEU A 113 22.31 -8.06 -21.00
N GLN A 114 21.06 -7.87 -21.41
CA GLN A 114 20.56 -6.59 -21.91
C GLN A 114 19.47 -6.13 -20.95
N ALA A 115 19.67 -4.98 -20.33
CA ALA A 115 18.72 -4.40 -19.38
C ALA A 115 17.37 -4.19 -20.07
N GLY A 116 16.35 -4.90 -19.58
CA GLY A 116 14.98 -4.75 -20.01
C GLY A 116 14.15 -3.92 -19.03
N THR A 117 12.99 -3.44 -19.46
CA THR A 117 12.06 -2.68 -18.61
C THR A 117 10.97 -3.53 -17.95
N VAL A 118 10.70 -4.75 -18.45
CA VAL A 118 9.67 -5.67 -17.92
C VAL A 118 10.11 -7.13 -18.10
N PRO A 119 9.98 -8.01 -17.08
CA PRO A 119 10.34 -9.42 -17.21
C PRO A 119 9.36 -10.19 -18.08
N ASN A 120 9.89 -11.06 -18.96
CA ASN A 120 9.06 -12.02 -19.69
C ASN A 120 8.55 -13.12 -18.73
N SER A 121 7.31 -13.58 -18.92
CA SER A 121 6.72 -14.63 -18.08
C SER A 121 7.30 -16.01 -18.36
N SER A 122 7.84 -16.27 -19.54
CA SER A 122 8.58 -17.50 -19.81
C SER A 122 9.64 -17.36 -20.89
N TYR A 123 10.66 -18.21 -20.84
CA TYR A 123 11.68 -18.32 -21.89
C TYR A 123 12.40 -19.66 -21.85
N THR A 124 13.10 -19.99 -22.93
CA THR A 124 14.02 -21.14 -22.95
C THR A 124 15.48 -20.70 -22.95
N CYS A 125 16.34 -21.44 -22.27
CA CYS A 125 17.80 -21.29 -22.36
C CYS A 125 18.46 -22.67 -22.54
N SER A 126 19.62 -22.71 -23.20
CA SER A 126 20.36 -23.96 -23.44
C SER A 126 21.71 -23.93 -22.75
N ALA A 127 22.03 -24.93 -21.92
CA ALA A 127 23.34 -25.05 -21.28
C ALA A 127 23.85 -26.50 -21.34
N ALA A 128 25.05 -26.69 -21.91
CA ALA A 128 25.61 -28.01 -22.28
C ALA A 128 24.61 -28.96 -22.96
N ASN A 129 23.99 -28.48 -24.03
CA ASN A 129 23.07 -29.26 -24.88
C ASN A 129 21.80 -29.75 -24.17
N ILE A 130 21.46 -29.18 -23.01
CA ILE A 130 20.17 -29.37 -22.36
C ILE A 130 19.39 -28.07 -22.49
N GLN A 131 18.16 -28.18 -22.95
CA GLN A 131 17.22 -27.07 -23.01
C GLN A 131 16.45 -27.00 -21.69
N TYR A 132 16.47 -25.83 -21.08
CA TYR A 132 15.73 -25.48 -19.88
C TYR A 132 14.60 -24.53 -20.29
N SER A 133 13.41 -24.75 -19.76
CA SER A 133 12.26 -23.87 -19.87
C SER A 133 12.04 -23.19 -18.54
N VAL A 134 12.15 -21.86 -18.53
CA VAL A 134 12.00 -21.02 -17.34
C VAL A 134 10.61 -20.38 -17.38
N ARG A 135 9.85 -20.51 -16.30
CA ARG A 135 8.55 -19.85 -16.07
C ARG A 135 8.67 -18.95 -14.84
N ARG A 136 8.21 -17.71 -14.96
CA ARG A 136 8.23 -16.70 -13.89
C ARG A 136 6.79 -16.37 -13.50
N TYR A 137 6.55 -16.29 -12.20
CA TYR A 137 5.30 -15.88 -11.61
C TYR A 137 5.55 -14.67 -10.71
N VAL A 138 4.71 -13.66 -10.85
CA VAL A 138 4.62 -12.52 -9.94
C VAL A 138 3.16 -12.41 -9.55
N ALA A 139 2.87 -12.62 -8.27
CA ALA A 139 1.50 -12.63 -7.76
C ALA A 139 1.38 -11.78 -6.49
N TRP A 140 0.19 -11.26 -6.20
CA TRP A 140 -0.06 -10.64 -4.89
C TRP A 140 -0.05 -11.71 -3.80
N ALA A 141 0.62 -11.42 -2.70
CA ALA A 141 0.72 -12.31 -1.54
C ALA A 141 -0.37 -12.04 -0.50
N ASP A 142 -0.96 -10.84 -0.54
CA ASP A 142 -2.00 -10.35 0.35
C ASP A 142 -3.04 -9.53 -0.43
N SER A 143 -4.24 -9.38 0.14
CA SER A 143 -5.34 -8.61 -0.45
C SER A 143 -5.09 -7.09 -0.45
N SER A 144 -4.11 -6.63 0.33
CA SER A 144 -3.69 -5.23 0.38
C SER A 144 -2.71 -4.84 -0.72
N HIS A 145 -2.26 -5.80 -1.53
CA HIS A 145 -1.26 -5.63 -2.57
C HIS A 145 0.05 -4.99 -2.05
N ALA A 146 0.40 -5.25 -0.79
CA ALA A 146 1.59 -4.72 -0.13
C ALA A 146 2.80 -5.65 -0.30
N VAL A 147 2.55 -6.92 -0.61
CA VAL A 147 3.58 -7.94 -0.82
C VAL A 147 3.32 -8.66 -2.13
N LYS A 148 4.38 -8.79 -2.94
CA LYS A 148 4.40 -9.62 -4.16
C LYS A 148 5.14 -10.92 -3.85
N ARG A 149 4.54 -12.06 -4.20
CA ARG A 149 5.20 -13.37 -4.26
C ARG A 149 5.83 -13.52 -5.64
N LEU A 150 7.08 -13.96 -5.64
CA LEU A 150 7.89 -14.22 -6.82
C LEU A 150 8.16 -15.71 -6.85
N ALA A 151 8.02 -16.33 -8.02
CA ALA A 151 8.47 -17.70 -8.20
C ALA A 151 9.06 -17.91 -9.59
N VAL A 152 10.10 -18.72 -9.65
CA VAL A 152 10.76 -19.14 -10.89
C VAL A 152 10.81 -20.65 -10.91
N PHE A 153 10.19 -21.23 -11.94
CA PHE A 153 10.21 -22.66 -12.21
C PHE A 153 11.13 -22.91 -13.40
N VAL A 154 11.98 -23.91 -13.29
CA VAL A 154 12.88 -24.35 -14.35
C VAL A 154 12.62 -25.81 -14.64
N ASP A 155 12.03 -26.06 -15.80
CA ASP A 155 11.72 -27.38 -16.32
C ASP A 155 12.82 -27.82 -17.30
N TRP A 156 13.28 -29.07 -17.22
CA TRP A 156 14.17 -29.65 -18.23
C TRP A 156 13.90 -31.13 -18.43
N THR A 157 14.42 -31.68 -19.54
CA THR A 157 14.41 -33.12 -19.81
C THR A 157 15.82 -33.58 -20.06
N ASP A 158 16.26 -34.62 -19.34
CA ASP A 158 17.57 -35.27 -19.53
C ASP A 158 17.40 -36.78 -19.78
N THR A 159 18.49 -37.54 -19.74
CA THR A 159 18.49 -39.00 -19.98
C THR A 159 17.70 -39.81 -18.94
N VAL A 160 17.30 -39.21 -17.83
CA VAL A 160 16.55 -39.85 -16.73
C VAL A 160 15.08 -39.42 -16.72
N GLY A 161 14.70 -38.40 -17.48
CA GLY A 161 13.31 -37.97 -17.67
C GLY A 161 13.12 -36.47 -17.52
N LYS A 162 11.88 -36.08 -17.22
CA LYS A 162 11.51 -34.69 -16.93
C LYS A 162 11.81 -34.36 -15.48
N HIS A 163 12.34 -33.15 -15.25
CA HIS A 163 12.62 -32.62 -13.93
C HIS A 163 12.16 -31.17 -13.85
N GLU A 164 11.87 -30.73 -12.64
CA GLU A 164 11.50 -29.35 -12.33
C GLU A 164 12.25 -28.94 -11.07
N VAL A 165 12.65 -27.67 -11.01
CA VAL A 165 13.08 -27.01 -9.78
C VAL A 165 12.39 -25.66 -9.67
N ALA A 166 12.04 -25.27 -8.45
CA ALA A 166 11.38 -24.01 -8.17
C ALA A 166 12.18 -23.20 -7.15
N GLN A 167 12.28 -21.90 -7.39
CA GLN A 167 12.74 -20.90 -6.42
C GLN A 167 11.61 -19.94 -6.15
N GLN A 168 11.39 -19.60 -4.88
CA GLN A 168 10.34 -18.68 -4.45
C GLN A 168 10.93 -17.59 -3.58
N SER A 169 10.37 -16.39 -3.69
CA SER A 169 10.73 -15.23 -2.89
C SER A 169 9.51 -14.34 -2.68
N SER A 170 9.65 -13.32 -1.84
CA SER A 170 8.65 -12.29 -1.67
C SER A 170 9.31 -10.93 -1.62
N LEU A 171 8.69 -9.93 -2.25
CA LEU A 171 9.09 -8.54 -2.18
C LEU A 171 7.98 -7.74 -1.51
N ARG A 172 8.32 -6.96 -0.48
CA ARG A 172 7.39 -6.02 0.16
C ARG A 172 7.56 -4.65 -0.48
N ALA A 173 6.47 -3.89 -0.59
CA ALA A 173 6.51 -2.51 -1.04
C ALA A 173 7.48 -1.70 -0.14
N PRO A 174 8.42 -0.93 -0.71
CA PRO A 174 9.39 -0.17 0.09
C PRO A 174 8.70 0.96 0.88
N ASP A 175 7.62 1.49 0.34
CA ASP A 175 6.75 2.48 0.96
C ASP A 175 5.29 2.29 0.54
N ALA A 176 4.41 3.00 1.24
CA ALA A 176 2.98 3.08 0.96
C ALA A 176 2.67 3.53 -0.49
N GLY A 177 3.43 4.49 -1.02
CA GLY A 177 3.22 5.04 -2.37
C GLY A 177 3.50 4.05 -3.50
N SER A 178 4.26 2.99 -3.21
CA SER A 178 4.62 1.94 -4.17
C SER A 178 3.54 0.86 -4.36
N VAL A 179 2.44 0.90 -3.60
CA VAL A 179 1.32 -0.02 -3.82
C VAL A 179 0.46 0.49 -4.98
N VAL A 180 0.81 0.06 -6.19
CA VAL A 180 0.14 0.43 -7.44
C VAL A 180 -1.07 -0.47 -7.69
N GLY A 181 -2.12 0.09 -8.29
CA GLY A 181 -3.23 -0.68 -8.89
C GLY A 181 -4.46 -0.89 -8.00
N LEU A 182 -4.37 -0.67 -6.68
CA LEU A 182 -5.56 -0.55 -5.86
C LEU A 182 -6.10 0.89 -5.93
N PRO A 183 -7.38 1.10 -6.29
CA PRO A 183 -7.99 2.42 -6.15
C PRO A 183 -7.90 2.87 -4.69
N PRO A 184 -7.75 4.19 -4.42
CA PRO A 184 -7.88 4.71 -3.07
C PRO A 184 -9.22 4.26 -2.46
N PRO A 185 -9.29 4.04 -1.13
CA PRO A 185 -10.57 3.82 -0.50
C PRO A 185 -11.50 5.01 -0.79
N ALA A 186 -12.78 4.75 -0.98
CA ALA A 186 -13.73 5.80 -1.34
C ALA A 186 -15.03 5.66 -0.58
N PHE A 187 -15.63 6.80 -0.25
CA PHE A 187 -16.96 6.85 0.37
C PHE A 187 -18.03 6.66 -0.70
N SER A 188 -18.96 5.74 -0.46
CA SER A 188 -20.20 5.64 -1.25
C SER A 188 -21.30 6.52 -0.64
N THR A 189 -21.37 6.57 0.69
CA THR A 189 -22.32 7.42 1.42
C THR A 189 -21.72 7.86 2.75
N VAL A 190 -22.05 9.08 3.18
CA VAL A 190 -21.81 9.57 4.54
C VAL A 190 -23.09 10.20 5.07
N SER A 191 -23.37 10.04 6.36
CA SER A 191 -24.54 10.65 7.01
C SER A 191 -24.23 11.02 8.45
N ILE A 192 -24.96 12.02 8.93
CA ILE A 192 -24.91 12.47 10.31
C ILE A 192 -26.33 12.52 10.81
N LEU A 193 -26.58 11.85 11.91
CA LEU A 193 -27.89 11.78 12.53
C LEU A 193 -27.84 12.47 13.90
N VAL A 194 -28.79 13.37 14.16
CA VAL A 194 -29.05 13.94 15.49
C VAL A 194 -30.32 13.30 16.02
N ASP A 195 -30.21 12.63 17.17
CA ASP A 195 -31.30 11.87 17.80
C ASP A 195 -31.99 10.89 16.82
N GLY A 196 -31.20 10.30 15.92
CA GLY A 196 -31.65 9.30 14.93
C GLY A 196 -32.19 9.85 13.62
N ALA A 197 -32.37 11.16 13.47
CA ALA A 197 -32.81 11.80 12.22
C ALA A 197 -31.66 12.58 11.54
N PRO A 198 -31.67 12.78 10.21
CA PRO A 198 -30.60 13.52 9.52
C PRO A 198 -30.34 14.90 10.12
N ALA A 199 -29.07 15.25 10.29
CA ALA A 199 -28.64 16.55 10.80
C ALA A 199 -28.90 17.66 9.78
N GLY A 200 -29.34 18.84 10.23
CA GLY A 200 -29.55 20.00 9.36
C GLY A 200 -30.13 21.19 10.11
N SER A 201 -30.62 22.19 9.37
CA SER A 201 -31.20 23.40 9.96
C SER A 201 -32.47 23.14 10.76
N SER A 202 -33.26 22.11 10.39
CA SER A 202 -34.48 21.69 11.09
C SER A 202 -34.23 20.65 12.20
N ASN A 203 -33.05 20.02 12.22
CA ASN A 203 -32.67 19.01 13.20
C ASN A 203 -31.23 19.27 13.66
N GLN A 204 -31.12 20.16 14.64
CA GLN A 204 -29.88 20.80 15.04
C GLN A 204 -29.22 20.06 16.21
N VAL A 205 -27.90 20.08 16.27
CA VAL A 205 -27.14 19.62 17.43
C VAL A 205 -27.34 20.62 18.57
N LYS A 206 -28.03 20.19 19.63
CA LYS A 206 -28.24 21.00 20.82
C LYS A 206 -26.98 21.00 21.68
N LEU A 207 -26.59 22.17 22.17
CA LEU A 207 -25.46 22.35 23.07
C LEU A 207 -25.94 22.91 24.41
N VAL A 208 -25.37 22.44 25.51
CA VAL A 208 -25.52 23.03 26.85
C VAL A 208 -24.11 23.28 27.37
N ASN A 209 -23.74 24.55 27.56
CA ASN A 209 -22.37 24.96 27.92
C ASN A 209 -21.30 24.38 26.97
N GLY A 210 -21.58 24.40 25.65
CA GLY A 210 -20.71 23.85 24.61
C GLY A 210 -20.66 22.31 24.54
N ILE A 211 -21.31 21.60 25.45
CA ILE A 211 -21.39 20.13 25.45
C ILE A 211 -22.61 19.69 24.66
N VAL A 212 -22.49 18.64 23.85
CA VAL A 212 -23.64 18.10 23.10
C VAL A 212 -24.72 17.57 24.03
N ALA A 213 -25.94 18.05 23.87
CA ALA A 213 -27.12 17.65 24.62
C ALA A 213 -28.02 16.68 23.84
N SER A 214 -27.82 16.55 22.53
CA SER A 214 -28.41 15.54 21.66
C SER A 214 -27.40 14.45 21.34
N SER A 215 -27.86 13.22 21.09
CA SER A 215 -27.00 12.15 20.59
C SER A 215 -26.68 12.41 19.12
N VAL A 216 -25.39 12.37 18.76
CA VAL A 216 -24.95 12.57 17.37
C VAL A 216 -24.31 11.28 16.87
N THR A 217 -24.88 10.69 15.82
CA THR A 217 -24.34 9.48 15.18
C THR A 217 -23.74 9.85 13.84
N PHE A 218 -22.49 9.45 13.62
CA PHE A 218 -21.78 9.58 12.35
C PHE A 218 -21.77 8.22 11.67
N GLN A 219 -22.19 8.16 10.40
CA GLN A 219 -22.17 6.93 9.63
C GLN A 219 -21.48 7.14 8.30
N ALA A 220 -20.75 6.12 7.86
CA ALA A 220 -20.12 6.10 6.56
C ALA A 220 -20.19 4.70 5.94
N THR A 221 -20.30 4.66 4.62
CA THR A 221 -20.12 3.45 3.83
C THR A 221 -18.97 3.69 2.85
N THR A 222 -18.10 2.69 2.75
CA THR A 222 -16.82 2.78 2.06
C THR A 222 -16.61 1.63 1.09
N THR A 223 -15.72 1.84 0.14
CA THR A 223 -15.22 0.84 -0.82
C THR A 223 -13.69 0.83 -0.78
N GLY A 224 -13.06 -0.25 -1.27
CA GLY A 224 -11.59 -0.30 -1.41
C GLY A 224 -10.82 -0.79 -0.19
N ILE A 225 -11.40 -1.67 0.64
CA ILE A 225 -10.74 -2.32 1.80
C ILE A 225 -10.05 -1.30 2.74
N PRO A 226 -10.81 -0.38 3.35
CA PRO A 226 -10.22 0.58 4.27
C PRO A 226 -9.86 -0.04 5.61
N ASP A 227 -8.80 0.47 6.22
CA ASP A 227 -8.33 0.01 7.54
C ASP A 227 -8.86 0.90 8.67
N SER A 228 -9.12 2.17 8.38
CA SER A 228 -9.63 3.13 9.36
C SER A 228 -10.53 4.17 8.71
N VAL A 229 -11.56 4.56 9.44
CA VAL A 229 -12.41 5.70 9.12
C VAL A 229 -12.50 6.58 10.36
N VAL A 230 -12.27 7.88 10.19
CA VAL A 230 -12.44 8.88 11.24
C VAL A 230 -13.33 10.01 10.73
N VAL A 231 -14.03 10.69 11.63
CA VAL A 231 -14.62 11.99 11.34
C VAL A 231 -13.76 13.08 11.96
N ALA A 232 -13.56 14.17 11.22
CA ALA A 232 -12.85 15.36 11.61
C ALA A 232 -13.82 16.55 11.64
N PHE A 233 -13.75 17.35 12.69
CA PHE A 233 -14.63 18.51 12.89
C PHE A 233 -13.95 19.58 13.73
N SER A 234 -14.49 20.79 13.72
CA SER A 234 -14.03 21.87 14.58
C SER A 234 -14.68 21.74 15.96
N SER A 235 -13.85 21.61 16.99
CA SER A 235 -14.25 21.73 18.40
C SER A 235 -13.50 22.89 19.05
N LEU A 236 -13.75 23.15 20.31
CA LEU A 236 -13.00 24.08 21.13
C LEU A 236 -12.04 23.31 22.03
N VAL A 237 -10.78 23.75 22.10
CA VAL A 237 -9.77 23.25 23.05
C VAL A 237 -9.17 24.48 23.71
N ASN A 238 -9.42 24.65 25.00
CA ASN A 238 -9.12 25.89 25.73
C ASN A 238 -9.73 27.12 25.03
N ASP A 239 -11.01 26.99 24.64
CA ASP A 239 -11.81 28.03 23.98
C ASP A 239 -11.27 28.51 22.62
N GLN A 240 -10.28 27.81 22.07
CA GLN A 240 -9.76 27.98 20.72
C GLN A 240 -10.31 26.92 19.78
N PRO A 241 -10.73 27.27 18.54
CA PRO A 241 -11.09 26.31 17.53
C PRO A 241 -9.90 25.42 17.21
N ALA A 242 -10.11 24.11 17.35
CA ALA A 242 -9.15 23.08 17.02
C ALA A 242 -9.82 22.02 16.14
N THR A 243 -9.04 21.39 15.26
CA THR A 243 -9.51 20.21 14.54
C THR A 243 -9.45 19.01 15.47
N SER A 244 -10.60 18.40 15.74
CA SER A 244 -10.73 17.19 16.52
C SER A 244 -11.14 16.03 15.64
N THR A 245 -10.77 14.81 16.04
CA THR A 245 -11.11 13.59 15.32
C THR A 245 -11.80 12.56 16.22
N LEU A 246 -12.80 11.86 15.69
CA LEU A 246 -13.46 10.74 16.34
C LEU A 246 -13.37 9.50 15.42
N PRO A 247 -12.73 8.40 15.86
CA PRO A 247 -12.67 7.18 15.06
C PRO A 247 -14.03 6.49 14.99
N LEU A 248 -14.34 5.95 13.81
CA LEU A 248 -15.53 5.12 13.56
C LEU A 248 -15.16 3.64 13.71
N THR A 249 -16.11 2.86 14.22
CA THR A 249 -16.00 1.40 14.31
C THR A 249 -16.75 0.74 13.16
N THR A 250 -16.21 -0.34 12.63
CA THR A 250 -16.90 -1.09 11.56
C THR A 250 -18.06 -1.90 12.12
N LEU A 251 -19.19 -1.92 11.40
CA LEU A 251 -20.39 -2.68 11.78
C LEU A 251 -20.49 -4.04 11.07
N ASP A 252 -19.85 -4.20 9.91
CA ASP A 252 -20.00 -5.36 9.02
C ASP A 252 -18.67 -6.00 8.59
N GLY A 253 -17.57 -5.65 9.25
CA GLY A 253 -16.25 -6.21 8.93
C GLY A 253 -15.49 -5.47 7.82
N GLY A 254 -15.87 -4.23 7.50
CA GLY A 254 -14.97 -3.27 6.82
C GLY A 254 -15.61 -2.33 5.81
N SER A 255 -16.94 -2.36 5.61
CA SER A 255 -17.61 -1.54 4.59
C SER A 255 -18.49 -0.44 5.18
N THR A 256 -19.18 -0.72 6.29
CA THR A 256 -20.00 0.24 7.03
C THR A 256 -19.34 0.59 8.36
N TRP A 257 -19.40 1.87 8.69
CA TRP A 257 -18.67 2.49 9.80
C TRP A 257 -19.62 3.39 10.58
N SER A 258 -19.52 3.38 11.91
CA SER A 258 -20.33 4.22 12.77
C SER A 258 -19.56 4.71 13.99
N ALA A 259 -19.87 5.92 14.44
CA ALA A 259 -19.47 6.44 15.74
C ALA A 259 -20.65 7.19 16.36
N VAL A 260 -20.76 7.17 17.69
CA VAL A 260 -21.77 7.92 18.42
C VAL A 260 -21.06 8.85 19.39
N LEU A 261 -21.39 10.14 19.32
CA LEU A 261 -21.10 11.10 20.37
C LEU A 261 -22.36 11.19 21.24
N PRO A 262 -22.36 10.56 22.43
CA PRO A 262 -23.56 10.49 23.25
C PRO A 262 -23.91 11.86 23.83
N SER A 263 -25.20 12.05 24.13
CA SER A 263 -25.66 13.22 24.88
C SER A 263 -24.94 13.33 26.22
N GLY A 264 -24.53 14.56 26.57
CA GLY A 264 -23.75 14.87 27.76
C GLY A 264 -22.24 14.57 27.64
N SER A 265 -21.76 14.13 26.47
CA SER A 265 -20.33 13.84 26.30
C SER A 265 -19.47 15.09 26.37
N SER A 266 -18.63 15.19 27.41
CA SER A 266 -17.62 16.24 27.56
C SER A 266 -16.32 15.94 26.79
N GLN A 267 -16.31 14.95 25.89
CA GLN A 267 -15.13 14.60 25.09
C GLN A 267 -14.69 15.78 24.20
N PHE A 268 -15.66 16.56 23.73
CA PHE A 268 -15.44 17.74 22.91
C PHE A 268 -16.37 18.87 23.37
N THR A 269 -15.90 20.10 23.30
CA THR A 269 -16.73 21.30 23.44
C THR A 269 -16.89 21.96 22.08
N PHE A 270 -18.03 22.59 21.83
CA PHE A 270 -18.39 23.18 20.54
C PHE A 270 -18.89 24.60 20.71
N GLY A 271 -18.60 25.45 19.72
CA GLY A 271 -19.34 26.69 19.51
C GLY A 271 -20.69 26.41 18.82
N ALA A 272 -21.62 27.34 18.96
CA ALA A 272 -22.83 27.35 18.16
C ALA A 272 -22.51 27.72 16.69
N GLY A 273 -23.50 27.67 15.80
CA GLY A 273 -23.34 28.03 14.39
C GLY A 273 -23.39 26.83 13.46
N THR A 274 -22.57 26.83 12.41
CA THR A 274 -22.62 25.81 11.35
C THR A 274 -21.24 25.38 10.90
N GLN A 275 -21.06 24.07 10.67
CA GLN A 275 -19.83 23.51 10.13
C GLN A 275 -20.10 22.27 9.26
N TYR A 276 -19.18 22.00 8.32
CA TYR A 276 -19.10 20.71 7.66
C TYR A 276 -18.28 19.75 8.52
N ILE A 277 -18.69 18.49 8.56
CA ILE A 277 -17.92 17.42 9.21
C ILE A 277 -17.25 16.63 8.10
N THR A 278 -15.94 16.43 8.21
CA THR A 278 -15.15 15.72 7.19
C THR A 278 -14.97 14.27 7.58
N PHE A 279 -15.45 13.36 6.76
CA PHE A 279 -15.15 11.94 6.89
C PHE A 279 -13.83 11.66 6.17
N VAL A 280 -12.95 10.92 6.83
CA VAL A 280 -11.62 10.56 6.32
C VAL A 280 -11.50 9.07 6.39
N VAL A 281 -11.17 8.44 5.27
CA VAL A 281 -10.91 7.00 5.18
C VAL A 281 -9.46 6.80 4.77
N ALA A 282 -8.75 5.94 5.49
CA ALA A 282 -7.37 5.61 5.21
C ALA A 282 -7.19 4.09 5.15
N ARG A 283 -6.37 3.65 4.19
CA ARG A 283 -5.84 2.30 4.13
C ARG A 283 -4.37 2.36 4.54
N SER A 284 -4.08 1.81 5.72
CA SER A 284 -2.75 1.77 6.32
C SER A 284 -1.75 0.98 5.49
N ALA A 285 -2.22 -0.04 4.76
CA ALA A 285 -1.34 -0.90 3.97
C ALA A 285 -0.61 -0.16 2.83
N ASP A 286 -1.24 0.87 2.26
CA ASP A 286 -0.66 1.68 1.18
C ASP A 286 -0.73 3.19 1.42
N GLY A 287 -1.06 3.61 2.64
CA GLY A 287 -1.18 5.01 3.03
C GLY A 287 -2.15 5.82 2.17
N LYS A 288 -3.02 5.19 1.37
CA LYS A 288 -3.98 5.92 0.54
C LYS A 288 -5.10 6.44 1.42
N VAL A 289 -5.31 7.74 1.35
CA VAL A 289 -6.35 8.45 2.09
C VAL A 289 -7.34 9.06 1.11
N ASN A 290 -8.59 9.10 1.52
CA ASN A 290 -9.63 9.87 0.86
C ASN A 290 -10.46 10.57 1.93
N SER A 291 -11.04 11.71 1.59
CA SER A 291 -11.97 12.39 2.48
C SER A 291 -13.14 12.97 1.72
N ILE A 292 -14.30 12.98 2.38
CA ILE A 292 -15.52 13.60 1.88
C ILE A 292 -16.17 14.36 3.03
N PRO A 293 -16.60 15.60 2.85
CA PRO A 293 -17.40 16.28 3.86
C PRO A 293 -18.84 15.77 3.84
N SER A 294 -19.53 16.04 4.93
CA SER A 294 -20.96 15.81 5.06
C SER A 294 -21.72 16.53 3.94
N THR A 295 -22.73 15.85 3.39
CA THR A 295 -23.60 16.41 2.34
C THR A 295 -24.47 17.55 2.85
N SER A 296 -24.73 17.58 4.16
CA SER A 296 -25.47 18.64 4.84
C SER A 296 -24.55 19.38 5.81
N VAL A 297 -24.77 20.69 5.91
CA VAL A 297 -24.17 21.54 6.94
C VAL A 297 -24.79 21.18 8.28
N VAL A 298 -23.96 20.88 9.29
CA VAL A 298 -24.44 20.58 10.63
C VAL A 298 -24.62 21.90 11.39
N THR A 299 -25.81 22.11 11.93
CA THR A 299 -26.14 23.30 12.72
C THR A 299 -26.06 22.98 14.21
N PHE A 300 -25.32 23.79 14.96
CA PHE A 300 -25.13 23.72 16.40
C PHE A 300 -25.85 24.90 17.06
N VAL A 301 -26.67 24.65 18.08
CA VAL A 301 -27.41 25.69 18.80
C VAL A 301 -27.20 25.60 20.30
N ASN A 302 -27.00 26.74 20.94
CA ASN A 302 -26.92 26.82 22.39
C ASN A 302 -28.33 26.79 22.98
N CYS A 303 -28.51 25.91 23.95
CA CYS A 303 -29.75 25.72 24.68
C CYS A 303 -29.53 25.96 26.17
N GLN A 304 -30.58 26.41 26.86
CA GLN A 304 -30.57 26.48 28.32
C GLN A 304 -30.50 25.08 28.94
N SER A 305 -30.04 24.98 30.18
CA SER A 305 -30.05 23.72 30.93
C SER A 305 -31.45 23.09 30.93
N GLY A 306 -31.54 21.80 30.57
CA GLY A 306 -32.81 21.11 30.32
C GLY A 306 -33.30 21.15 28.87
N GLY A 307 -32.62 21.86 27.96
CA GLY A 307 -32.84 21.77 26.51
C GLY A 307 -34.16 22.36 25.99
N VAL A 308 -34.88 23.11 26.84
CA VAL A 308 -36.26 23.57 26.56
C VAL A 308 -36.32 24.78 25.63
N SER A 309 -35.31 25.66 25.69
CA SER A 309 -35.19 26.82 24.81
C SER A 309 -33.80 26.82 24.18
N CYS A 310 -33.76 26.83 22.85
CA CYS A 310 -32.54 26.95 22.07
C CYS A 310 -32.65 28.22 21.24
N SER A 311 -31.58 29.01 21.20
CA SER A 311 -31.52 30.22 20.39
C SER A 311 -30.40 30.10 19.39
N THR A 312 -30.68 30.47 18.13
CA THR A 312 -29.63 30.70 17.15
C THR A 312 -28.83 31.95 17.54
N PRO A 313 -27.50 31.93 17.48
CA PRO A 313 -26.68 33.11 17.76
C PRO A 313 -27.12 34.29 16.87
N PRO A 314 -27.42 35.47 17.43
CA PRO A 314 -27.99 36.59 16.68
C PRO A 314 -27.02 37.21 15.64
N GLN A 315 -25.75 36.79 15.61
CA GLN A 315 -24.71 37.33 14.73
C GLN A 315 -23.71 36.25 14.28
N ALA A 316 -24.20 35.07 13.91
CA ALA A 316 -23.31 34.05 13.35
C ALA A 316 -22.55 34.62 12.11
N PRO A 317 -21.27 34.24 11.92
CA PRO A 317 -20.55 34.61 10.72
C PRO A 317 -21.29 34.11 9.47
N GLY A 318 -21.04 34.74 8.33
CA GLY A 318 -21.61 34.32 7.05
C GLY A 318 -20.57 34.46 5.94
N PHE A 319 -20.78 33.78 4.82
CA PHE A 319 -19.96 33.94 3.62
C PHE A 319 -20.77 34.64 2.54
N ALA A 320 -20.26 35.77 2.05
CA ALA A 320 -20.84 36.52 0.95
C ALA A 320 -20.28 36.07 -0.41
N ALA A 321 -18.98 35.74 -0.46
CA ALA A 321 -18.33 35.26 -1.68
C ALA A 321 -17.14 34.36 -1.35
N THR A 322 -16.85 33.40 -2.24
CA THR A 322 -15.62 32.60 -2.22
C THR A 322 -15.08 32.45 -3.63
N ASN A 323 -13.76 32.46 -3.78
CA ASN A 323 -13.11 32.30 -5.08
C ASN A 323 -11.82 31.50 -4.92
N VAL A 324 -11.52 30.69 -5.94
CA VAL A 324 -10.32 29.85 -6.02
C VAL A 324 -9.72 30.03 -7.41
N SER A 325 -8.45 30.44 -7.47
CA SER A 325 -7.79 30.76 -8.73
C SER A 325 -6.37 30.18 -8.78
N PRO A 326 -5.99 29.45 -9.84
CA PRO A 326 -6.84 29.08 -10.98
C PRO A 326 -7.89 28.03 -10.60
N SER A 327 -9.02 28.01 -11.33
CA SER A 327 -10.05 26.96 -11.19
C SER A 327 -9.61 25.60 -11.76
N SER A 328 -8.51 25.58 -12.52
CA SER A 328 -7.94 24.38 -13.14
C SER A 328 -6.42 24.35 -12.97
N PRO A 329 -5.90 24.16 -11.74
CA PRO A 329 -4.46 24.06 -11.51
C PRO A 329 -3.88 22.79 -12.13
N HIS A 330 -2.67 22.92 -12.66
CA HIS A 330 -1.90 21.77 -13.12
C HIS A 330 -1.26 21.01 -11.96
N ILE A 331 -1.21 19.69 -12.10
CA ILE A 331 -0.51 18.79 -11.18
C ILE A 331 0.44 17.86 -11.95
N ASP A 332 1.57 17.51 -11.37
CA ASP A 332 2.49 16.54 -11.97
C ASP A 332 1.95 15.09 -11.85
N SER A 333 2.69 14.12 -12.38
CA SER A 333 2.34 12.70 -12.30
C SER A 333 2.28 12.14 -10.87
N SER A 334 2.83 12.87 -9.90
CA SER A 334 2.81 12.54 -8.48
C SER A 334 1.73 13.31 -7.69
N GLY A 335 0.90 14.08 -8.39
CA GLY A 335 -0.18 14.90 -7.84
C GLY A 335 0.27 16.24 -7.25
N ALA A 336 1.55 16.60 -7.33
CA ALA A 336 2.04 17.85 -6.76
C ALA A 336 1.61 19.04 -7.63
N LEU A 337 1.25 20.16 -6.99
CA LEU A 337 0.88 21.40 -7.67
C LEU A 337 2.05 21.95 -8.50
N CYS A 338 1.80 22.28 -9.77
CA CYS A 338 2.79 22.96 -10.63
C CYS A 338 2.86 24.48 -10.38
N GLY A 339 1.86 25.04 -9.71
CA GLY A 339 1.74 26.47 -9.45
C GLY A 339 0.87 26.76 -8.23
N THR A 340 0.91 28.01 -7.78
CA THR A 340 0.17 28.45 -6.59
C THR A 340 -1.33 28.54 -6.86
N VAL A 341 -2.14 28.02 -5.94
CA VAL A 341 -3.60 28.22 -5.94
C VAL A 341 -3.95 29.27 -4.89
N ALA A 342 -4.48 30.42 -5.32
CA ALA A 342 -4.98 31.45 -4.44
C ALA A 342 -6.43 31.14 -4.02
N VAL A 343 -6.72 31.31 -2.74
CA VAL A 343 -8.06 31.16 -2.16
C VAL A 343 -8.43 32.47 -1.50
N THR A 344 -9.61 33.00 -1.83
CA THR A 344 -10.15 34.22 -1.21
C THR A 344 -11.58 34.00 -0.75
N ALA A 345 -11.95 34.65 0.35
CA ALA A 345 -13.30 34.64 0.89
C ALA A 345 -13.69 36.01 1.42
N THR A 346 -14.95 36.39 1.22
CA THR A 346 -15.56 37.56 1.86
C THR A 346 -16.62 37.08 2.83
N THR A 347 -16.52 37.49 4.08
CA THR A 347 -17.41 37.11 5.19
C THR A 347 -18.20 38.30 5.72
N THR A 348 -19.29 38.00 6.41
CA THR A 348 -20.14 38.95 7.13
C THR A 348 -20.15 38.61 8.62
N ASN A 349 -20.38 39.60 9.48
CA ASN A 349 -20.36 39.45 10.94
C ASN A 349 -19.03 38.87 11.46
N THR A 350 -17.92 39.26 10.83
CA THR A 350 -16.58 38.86 11.25
C THR A 350 -15.68 40.07 11.47
N THR A 351 -14.59 39.87 12.20
CA THR A 351 -13.58 40.85 12.57
C THR A 351 -12.17 40.29 12.32
N THR A 352 -11.13 41.10 12.50
CA THR A 352 -9.74 40.66 12.30
C THR A 352 -9.23 39.67 13.35
N SER A 353 -9.90 39.57 14.50
CA SER A 353 -9.61 38.55 15.53
C SER A 353 -10.25 37.20 15.24
N ASP A 354 -11.08 37.11 14.20
CA ASP A 354 -11.71 35.86 13.80
C ASP A 354 -10.75 34.99 13.00
N MET A 355 -11.19 33.77 12.69
CA MET A 355 -10.41 32.82 11.94
C MET A 355 -11.22 32.26 10.78
N VAL A 356 -10.63 32.25 9.58
CA VAL A 356 -11.18 31.54 8.43
C VAL A 356 -10.19 30.47 7.98
N ASN A 357 -10.64 29.22 7.98
CA ASN A 357 -9.86 28.07 7.60
C ASN A 357 -10.39 27.49 6.29
N VAL A 358 -9.48 27.00 5.45
CA VAL A 358 -9.79 26.24 4.22
C VAL A 358 -9.33 24.82 4.44
N SER A 359 -10.26 23.87 4.40
CA SER A 359 -10.00 22.45 4.49
C SER A 359 -10.20 21.77 3.13
N PHE A 360 -9.32 20.83 2.79
CA PHE A 360 -9.35 20.11 1.52
C PHE A 360 -8.73 18.71 1.63
N ALA A 361 -9.11 17.83 0.71
CA ALA A 361 -8.59 16.48 0.60
C ALA A 361 -7.33 16.43 -0.27
N THR A 362 -6.32 15.68 0.17
CA THR A 362 -5.13 15.34 -0.62
C THR A 362 -4.92 13.82 -0.61
N LEU A 363 -4.06 13.31 -1.48
CA LEU A 363 -3.60 11.92 -1.50
C LEU A 363 -2.93 11.48 -0.18
N GLN A 364 -2.44 12.44 0.61
CA GLN A 364 -1.79 12.22 1.91
C GLN A 364 -2.76 12.42 3.08
N GLY A 365 -4.01 12.80 2.82
CA GLY A 365 -5.04 13.06 3.83
C GLY A 365 -5.61 14.48 3.80
N PRO A 366 -6.49 14.82 4.75
CA PRO A 366 -7.06 16.15 4.84
C PRO A 366 -6.02 17.16 5.33
N TYR A 367 -6.02 18.36 4.75
CA TYR A 367 -5.23 19.49 5.20
C TYR A 367 -6.13 20.69 5.49
N THR A 368 -5.68 21.54 6.40
CA THR A 368 -6.32 22.82 6.71
C THR A 368 -5.29 23.94 6.60
N VAL A 369 -5.66 25.02 5.92
CA VAL A 369 -4.86 26.24 5.77
C VAL A 369 -5.66 27.41 6.32
N GLN A 370 -5.06 28.19 7.23
CA GLN A 370 -5.67 29.40 7.74
C GLN A 370 -5.50 30.55 6.73
N LEU A 371 -6.59 31.26 6.45
CA LEU A 371 -6.57 32.48 5.65
C LEU A 371 -6.19 33.68 6.51
N THR A 372 -5.51 34.64 5.90
CA THR A 372 -5.15 35.92 6.53
C THR A 372 -6.23 36.96 6.24
N SER A 373 -6.70 37.63 7.29
CA SER A 373 -7.65 38.73 7.17
C SER A 373 -6.95 40.02 6.74
N THR A 374 -7.58 40.79 5.85
CA THR A 374 -7.10 42.13 5.50
C THR A 374 -7.82 43.22 6.30
N ASN A 375 -9.12 43.05 6.55
CA ASN A 375 -10.00 44.06 7.16
C ASN A 375 -11.09 43.45 8.07
N GLY A 376 -11.01 42.15 8.39
CA GLY A 376 -12.03 41.43 9.17
C GLY A 376 -13.15 40.83 8.33
N SER A 377 -13.34 41.25 7.08
CA SER A 377 -14.32 40.69 6.15
C SER A 377 -13.69 40.00 4.95
N ASP A 378 -12.51 40.41 4.51
CA ASP A 378 -11.82 39.86 3.35
C ASP A 378 -10.61 39.02 3.77
N TRP A 379 -10.60 37.78 3.31
CA TRP A 379 -9.65 36.75 3.70
C TRP A 379 -8.94 36.22 2.46
N SER A 380 -7.63 35.99 2.57
CA SER A 380 -6.83 35.43 1.49
C SER A 380 -5.77 34.45 1.98
N GLY A 381 -5.42 33.49 1.13
CA GLY A 381 -4.40 32.49 1.41
C GLY A 381 -3.96 31.80 0.13
N THR A 382 -2.91 30.99 0.20
CA THR A 382 -2.36 30.30 -0.96
C THR A 382 -2.00 28.86 -0.64
N LEU A 383 -2.19 27.98 -1.62
CA LEU A 383 -1.67 26.62 -1.64
C LEU A 383 -0.44 26.62 -2.55
N SER A 384 0.75 26.61 -1.95
CA SER A 384 2.01 26.65 -2.69
C SER A 384 2.45 25.24 -3.13
N PRO A 385 3.09 25.09 -4.30
CA PRO A 385 3.81 23.87 -4.68
C PRO A 385 4.77 23.35 -3.61
N SER A 386 5.42 24.27 -2.89
CA SER A 386 6.40 23.93 -1.85
C SER A 386 5.78 23.34 -0.57
N SER A 387 4.46 23.39 -0.42
CA SER A 387 3.78 22.88 0.77
C SER A 387 3.64 21.36 0.79
N GLY A 388 4.01 20.67 -0.31
CA GLY A 388 4.00 19.22 -0.39
C GLY A 388 2.62 18.58 -0.58
N TYR A 389 1.57 19.38 -0.80
CA TYR A 389 0.22 18.87 -1.07
C TYR A 389 0.18 18.07 -2.37
N ARG A 390 -0.49 16.91 -2.34
CA ARG A 390 -0.64 16.03 -3.50
C ARG A 390 -2.11 15.79 -3.79
N PHE A 391 -2.60 16.17 -4.96
CA PHE A 391 -4.01 16.05 -5.33
C PHE A 391 -4.23 14.90 -6.30
N ALA A 392 -5.39 14.25 -6.19
CA ALA A 392 -5.87 13.37 -7.24
C ALA A 392 -6.32 14.23 -8.44
N ALA A 393 -6.13 13.73 -9.66
CA ALA A 393 -6.73 14.34 -10.84
C ALA A 393 -8.26 14.27 -10.76
N GLY A 394 -8.95 15.32 -11.21
CA GLY A 394 -10.40 15.42 -11.22
C GLY A 394 -10.93 16.68 -10.55
N SER A 395 -12.27 16.77 -10.48
CA SER A 395 -12.97 17.89 -9.86
C SER A 395 -13.19 17.66 -8.37
N THR A 396 -12.86 18.65 -7.55
CA THR A 396 -13.12 18.65 -6.11
C THR A 396 -13.51 20.05 -5.64
N HIS A 397 -13.77 20.22 -4.36
CA HIS A 397 -14.06 21.52 -3.76
C HIS A 397 -13.16 21.75 -2.54
N LEU A 398 -12.89 23.02 -2.25
CA LEU A 398 -12.35 23.46 -0.97
C LEU A 398 -13.51 23.85 -0.04
N TYR A 399 -13.38 23.56 1.25
CA TYR A 399 -14.40 23.82 2.26
C TYR A 399 -13.91 24.88 3.22
N LEU A 400 -14.66 25.96 3.34
CA LEU A 400 -14.27 27.11 4.15
C LEU A 400 -15.09 27.13 5.42
N THR A 401 -14.44 27.33 6.56
CA THR A 401 -15.08 27.49 7.87
C THR A 401 -14.59 28.79 8.51
N ALA A 402 -15.51 29.68 8.83
CA ALA A 402 -15.26 30.87 9.63
C ALA A 402 -15.62 30.59 11.09
N ALA A 403 -14.76 30.98 12.02
CA ALA A 403 -15.00 30.96 13.45
C ALA A 403 -14.91 32.39 14.00
N GLN A 404 -15.98 32.85 14.63
CA GLN A 404 -16.09 34.19 15.22
C GLN A 404 -15.67 34.14 16.68
N ALA A 405 -14.78 35.07 17.06
CA ALA A 405 -14.39 35.33 18.43
C ALA A 405 -15.49 36.13 19.13
N TYR A 406 -16.04 35.63 20.24
CA TYR A 406 -17.01 36.37 21.05
C TYR A 406 -16.35 37.20 22.15
N GLU A 407 -15.14 36.82 22.57
CA GLU A 407 -14.30 37.62 23.47
C GLU A 407 -12.94 37.90 22.81
N PRO A 408 -12.90 38.82 21.82
CA PRO A 408 -11.70 39.07 21.01
C PRO A 408 -10.54 39.68 21.80
N THR A 409 -10.82 40.20 23.00
CA THR A 409 -9.82 40.77 23.92
C THR A 409 -9.25 39.75 24.91
N ALA A 410 -9.80 38.54 24.99
CA ALA A 410 -9.23 37.47 25.82
C ALA A 410 -7.88 37.01 25.26
N ASN A 411 -7.04 36.41 26.13
CA ASN A 411 -5.73 35.89 25.75
C ASN A 411 -5.60 34.40 26.15
N PRO A 412 -5.89 33.46 25.25
CA PRO A 412 -6.21 33.65 23.82
C PRO A 412 -7.69 34.07 23.55
N PRO A 413 -8.03 34.62 22.37
CA PRO A 413 -9.39 35.08 22.05
C PRO A 413 -10.43 33.95 22.06
N GLU A 414 -11.56 34.07 22.73
CA GLU A 414 -12.51 32.95 22.83
C GLU A 414 -13.50 32.91 21.66
N TYR A 415 -13.74 31.72 21.09
CA TYR A 415 -14.58 31.54 19.89
C TYR A 415 -15.85 30.74 20.18
N GLY A 416 -16.96 31.14 19.54
CA GLY A 416 -18.28 30.63 19.94
C GLY A 416 -19.31 30.49 18.83
N SER A 417 -19.05 31.04 17.64
CA SER A 417 -19.93 30.88 16.48
C SER A 417 -19.14 30.44 15.24
N THR A 418 -19.68 29.50 14.46
CA THR A 418 -19.07 29.04 13.20
C THR A 418 -19.99 29.24 12.00
N ALA A 419 -19.39 29.37 10.82
CA ALA A 419 -20.09 29.32 9.54
C ALA A 419 -19.28 28.53 8.54
N ALA A 420 -19.93 27.88 7.59
CA ALA A 420 -19.21 27.14 6.56
C ALA A 420 -19.83 27.27 5.17
N VAL A 421 -18.99 27.26 4.14
CA VAL A 421 -19.39 27.32 2.73
C VAL A 421 -18.46 26.45 1.88
N GLN A 422 -18.99 25.93 0.79
CA GLN A 422 -18.22 25.21 -0.22
C GLN A 422 -17.78 26.19 -1.31
N SER A 423 -16.52 26.13 -1.72
CA SER A 423 -16.02 26.89 -2.88
C SER A 423 -16.60 26.38 -4.19
N PRO A 424 -16.51 27.14 -5.30
CA PRO A 424 -16.69 26.60 -6.64
C PRO A 424 -15.79 25.38 -6.89
N ALA A 425 -16.20 24.50 -7.80
CA ALA A 425 -15.42 23.32 -8.14
C ALA A 425 -14.05 23.70 -8.73
N ILE A 426 -12.99 23.03 -8.26
CA ILE A 426 -11.63 23.12 -8.78
C ILE A 426 -11.27 21.80 -9.47
N THR A 427 -10.75 21.86 -10.69
CA THR A 427 -10.38 20.67 -11.49
C THR A 427 -8.88 20.53 -11.59
N PHE A 428 -8.31 19.59 -10.84
CA PHE A 428 -6.88 19.27 -10.91
C PHE A 428 -6.59 18.39 -12.12
N GLY A 429 -5.63 18.77 -12.96
CA GLY A 429 -5.21 17.95 -14.10
C GLY A 429 -4.30 18.66 -15.10
N GLY A 430 -3.95 17.97 -16.18
CA GLY A 430 -2.98 18.44 -17.17
C GLY A 430 -1.53 18.37 -16.69
N SER A 431 -0.57 18.27 -17.62
CA SER A 431 0.86 18.22 -17.31
C SER A 431 1.39 19.58 -16.88
N CYS A 432 2.36 19.60 -15.95
CA CYS A 432 3.12 20.82 -15.68
C CYS A 432 3.77 21.34 -16.98
N PRO A 433 3.74 22.67 -17.22
CA PRO A 433 4.37 23.30 -18.37
C PRO A 433 5.90 23.22 -18.34
#